data_AF-A0A351FJY6-F1
#
_entry.id   AF-A0A351FJY6-F1
#
_cell.length_a   1.000
_cell.length_b   1.000
_cell.length_c   1.000
_cell.angle_alpha   90.00
_cell.angle_beta   90.00
_cell.angle_gamma   90.00
#
_symmetry.space_group_name_H-M   'P 1'
#
loop_
_entity.id
_entity.type
_entity.pdbx_description
1 polymer ?
#
loop_
_entity_poly.entity_id
_entity_poly.type
_entity_poly.pdbx_seq_one_letter_code
_entity_poly.pdbx_strand_id
1 'polypeptide(L)' 'MKIFVLLGALFGGLGVCLGAFGAHALRDSLSANDLITFETGVRYQM' A
#
# COMPACT_ATOMS: atom_id res chain seq x y z
N MET A 1 21.33 14.91 -2.15
CA MET A 1 21.26 13.47 -2.43
C MET A 1 20.80 12.63 -1.24
N LYS A 2 21.46 12.65 -0.08
CA LYS A 2 21.07 11.83 1.10
C LYS A 2 19.60 11.96 1.53
N ILE A 3 19.07 13.19 1.56
CA ILE A 3 17.66 13.45 1.95
C ILE A 3 16.66 12.76 1.01
N PHE A 4 16.91 12.77 -0.31
CA PHE A 4 16.03 12.14 -1.29
C PHE A 4 16.04 10.61 -1.18
N VAL A 5 17.19 10.02 -0.86
CA VAL A 5 17.28 8.57 -0.59
C VAL A 5 16.50 8.18 0.67
N LEU A 6 16.63 8.98 1.74
CA LEU A 6 15.86 8.77 2.98
C LEU A 6 14.35 8.89 2.74
N LEU A 7 13.92 9.93 2.02
CA LEU A 7 12.50 10.13 1.69
C LEU A 7 11.97 9.02 0.80
N GLY A 8 12.72 8.59 -0.22
CA GLY A 8 12.32 7.47 -1.08
C GLY A 8 12.18 6.16 -0.30
N ALA A 9 13.14 5.85 0.59
CA ALA A 9 13.06 4.68 1.45
C ALA A 9 11.88 4.74 2.42
N LEU A 10 11.60 5.92 2.99
CA LEU A 10 10.47 6.11 3.90
C LEU A 10 9.14 5.93 3.17
N PHE A 11 8.94 6.60 2.03
CA PHE A 11 7.69 6.50 1.28
C PHE A 11 7.48 5.11 0.68
N GLY A 12 8.52 4.47 0.15
CA GLY A 12 8.44 3.09 -0.32
C GLY A 12 8.11 2.11 0.82
N GLY A 13 8.75 2.27 1.98
CA GLY A 13 8.45 1.45 3.16
C GLY A 13 7.02 1.66 3.67
N LEU A 14 6.55 2.92 3.74
CA LEU A 14 5.18 3.23 4.14
C LEU A 14 4.17 2.61 3.17
N GLY A 15 4.39 2.68 1.87
CA GLY A 15 3.46 2.11 0.91
C GLY A 15 3.41 0.58 0.94
N VAL A 16 4.53 -0.10 1.19
CA VAL A 16 4.54 -1.56 1.45
C VAL A 16 3.74 -1.88 2.72
N CYS A 17 3.99 -1.17 3.81
CA CYS A 17 3.28 -1.36 5.07
C CYS A 17 1.76 -1.14 4.90
N LEU A 18 1.36 0.00 4.34
CA LEU A 18 -0.06 0.35 4.15
C LEU A 18 -0.76 -0.61 3.20
N GLY A 19 -0.11 -1.05 2.11
CA GLY A 19 -0.66 -2.03 1.19
C GLY A 19 -0.88 -3.39 1.85
N ALA A 20 0.14 -3.95 2.49
CA ALA A 20 0.07 -5.28 3.10
C ALA A 20 -0.89 -5.33 4.30
N PHE A 21 -0.76 -4.39 5.24
CA PHE A 21 -1.63 -4.35 6.42
C PHE A 21 -3.04 -3.88 6.08
N GLY A 22 -3.21 -2.99 5.10
CA GLY A 22 -4.52 -2.58 4.62
C GLY A 22 -5.29 -3.75 4.01
N ALA A 23 -4.67 -4.52 3.10
CA ALA A 23 -5.28 -5.72 2.54
C ALA A 23 -5.67 -6.72 3.64
N HIS A 24 -4.78 -6.95 4.60
CA HIS A 24 -5.05 -7.88 5.71
C HIS A 24 -6.21 -7.41 6.59
N ALA A 25 -6.25 -6.14 6.98
CA ALA A 25 -7.28 -5.59 7.86
C ALA A 25 -8.65 -5.49 7.16
N LEU A 26 -8.67 -5.21 5.85
CA LEU A 26 -9.89 -5.00 5.08
C LEU A 26 -10.51 -6.29 4.55
N ARG A 27 -9.79 -7.42 4.55
CA ARG A 27 -10.23 -8.67 3.90
C ARG A 27 -11.62 -9.17 4.36
N ASP A 28 -11.95 -8.96 5.62
CA ASP A 28 -13.21 -9.43 6.22
C ASP A 28 -14.31 -8.35 6.15
N SER A 29 -13.95 -7.11 5.80
CA SER A 29 -14.86 -5.96 5.69
C SER A 29 -15.28 -5.66 4.25
N LEU A 30 -14.52 -6.14 3.26
CA LEU A 30 -14.71 -5.85 1.85
C LEU A 30 -15.17 -7.10 1.08
N SER A 31 -15.94 -6.87 0.01
CA SER A 31 -16.21 -7.93 -0.96
C SER A 31 -14.92 -8.31 -1.70
N ALA A 32 -14.90 -9.49 -2.33
CA ALA A 32 -13.76 -9.93 -3.13
C ALA A 32 -13.42 -8.92 -4.26
N ASN A 33 -14.44 -8.30 -4.87
CA ASN A 33 -14.23 -7.30 -5.92
C ASN A 33 -13.65 -5.98 -5.38
N ASP A 34 -14.07 -5.58 -4.18
CA ASP A 34 -13.55 -4.37 -3.54
C ASP A 34 -12.10 -4.57 -3.08
N LEU A 35 -11.73 -5.79 -2.65
CA LEU A 35 -10.32 -6.14 -2.37
C LEU A 35 -9.45 -6.05 -3.62
N ILE A 36 -9.93 -6.52 -4.77
CA ILE A 36 -9.22 -6.38 -6.06
C ILE A 36 -9.07 -4.90 -6.43
N THR A 37 -10.09 -4.09 -6.18
CA THR A 37 -10.05 -2.64 -6.42
C THR A 37 -9.04 -1.97 -5.49
N PHE A 38 -9.03 -2.34 -4.21
CA PHE A 38 -8.03 -1.90 -3.25
C PHE A 38 -6.61 -2.25 -3.69
N GLU A 39 -6.35 -3.51 -4.08
CA GLU A 39 -5.05 -3.94 -4.58
C GLU A 39 -4.62 -3.15 -5.82
N THR A 40 -5.53 -2.92 -6.75
CA THR A 40 -5.28 -2.11 -7.94
C THR A 40 -4.92 -0.67 -7.57
N GLY A 41 -5.63 -0.07 -6.62
CA GLY A 41 -5.33 1.26 -6.08
C GLY A 41 -3.94 1.34 -5.45
N VAL A 42 -3.57 0.35 -4.63
CA VAL A 42 -2.23 0.25 -4.01
C VAL A 42 -1.15 0.16 -5.10
N ARG A 43 -1.37 -0.62 -6.16
CA ARG A 43 -0.41 -0.78 -7.28
C ARG A 43 -0.23 0.49 -8.12
N TYR A 44 -1.24 1.36 -8.19
CA TYR A 44 -1.12 2.65 -8.87
C TYR A 44 -0.46 3.74 -8.02
N GLN A 45 -0.52 3.62 -6.69
CA GLN A 45 0.10 4.57 -5.77
C GLN A 45 1.60 4.31 -5.53
N MET A 46 2.05 3.06 -5.73
CA MET A 46 3.42 2.61 -5.51
C MET A 46 4.28 2.68 -6.77
#